data_AF-A0A3D0CR27-F1
#
_entry.id   AF-A0A3D0CR27-F1
#
_cell.length_a   1.000
_cell.length_b   1.000
_cell.length_c   1.000
_cell.angle_alpha   90.00
_cell.angle_beta   90.00
_cell.angle_gamma   90.00
#
_symmetry.space_group_name_H-M   'P 1'
#
loop_
_entity.id
_entity.type
_entity.pdbx_description
1 polymer ?
#
loop_
_entity_poly.entity_id
_entity_poly.type
_entity_poly.pdbx_seq_one_letter_code
_entity_poly.pdbx_strand_id
1 'polypeptide(L)'
;MKRSLCLFMLAAMLMVLTTTIALAQQPDYDAVKAKFAGTTLADWPDYVKAEPFCIDASLIGQPQLGAMGFHAGNMALFDLEVNALEPEFLLLDGDDNVVGVEYMVVSKEQGRPELLGQPFEESDPHPPAVPQPHYDLHVWFVGDPAVRFAPFNPAVTCPAGTMPPMEMPTTGGEGTNRPLVSGLLALVGVLAILAGLKQRHRVA
;
A
#
# COMPACT_ATOMS: atom_id res chain seq x y z
N MET A 1 19.29 19.24 75.63
CA MET A 1 18.50 19.92 74.58
C MET A 1 19.08 19.75 73.16
N LYS A 2 19.59 18.56 72.77
CA LYS A 2 20.21 18.33 71.44
C LYS A 2 19.71 17.08 70.70
N ARG A 3 18.76 16.33 71.27
CA ARG A 3 18.25 15.07 70.70
C ARG A 3 16.93 15.20 69.93
N SER A 4 16.18 16.28 70.15
CA SER A 4 14.85 16.47 69.52
C SER A 4 14.89 17.16 68.15
N LEU A 5 16.06 17.64 67.70
CA LEU A 5 16.17 18.40 66.45
C LEU A 5 16.50 17.53 65.22
N CYS A 6 17.04 16.32 65.41
CA CYS A 6 17.35 15.41 64.30
C CYS A 6 16.14 14.65 63.75
N LEU A 7 15.07 14.48 64.53
CA LEU A 7 13.89 13.73 64.07
C LEU A 7 12.99 14.53 63.11
N PHE A 8 13.08 15.86 63.10
CA PHE A 8 12.30 16.67 62.16
C PHE A 8 12.97 16.86 60.79
N MET A 9 14.29 16.67 60.67
CA MET A 9 14.95 16.68 59.35
C MET A 9 14.80 15.37 58.57
N LEU A 10 14.54 14.23 59.24
CA LEU A 10 14.30 12.97 58.53
C LEU A 10 12.87 12.84 57.95
N ALA A 11 11.90 13.57 58.49
CA ALA A 11 10.51 13.52 58.00
C ALA A 11 10.27 14.43 56.78
N ALA A 12 11.08 15.48 56.60
CA ALA A 12 10.92 16.42 55.48
C ALA A 12 11.61 15.96 54.18
N MET A 13 12.51 14.97 54.26
CA MET A 13 13.22 14.42 53.09
C MET A 13 12.56 13.17 52.50
N LEU A 14 11.39 12.80 53.03
CA LEU A 14 10.54 11.70 52.52
C LEU A 14 9.25 12.20 51.86
N MET A 15 9.19 13.47 51.44
CA MET A 15 8.33 13.87 50.32
C MET A 15 9.14 13.68 49.04
N VAL A 16 9.43 12.41 48.72
CA VAL A 16 9.78 12.03 47.35
C VAL A 16 8.57 12.41 46.52
N LEU A 17 8.71 13.48 45.73
CA LEU A 17 7.83 13.78 44.62
C LEU A 17 7.69 12.49 43.80
N THR A 18 6.61 11.75 44.00
CA THR A 18 6.14 10.77 43.04
C THR A 18 5.53 11.55 41.89
N THR A 19 6.38 12.21 41.09
CA THR A 19 6.01 12.55 39.72
C THR A 19 5.85 11.23 39.00
N THR A 20 4.62 10.73 38.96
CA THR A 20 4.23 9.69 38.02
C THR A 20 4.45 10.28 36.64
N ILE A 21 5.58 9.95 36.02
CA ILE A 21 5.73 10.09 34.58
C ILE A 21 4.73 9.11 34.00
N ALA A 22 3.56 9.61 33.58
CA ALA A 22 2.67 8.84 32.74
C ALA A 22 3.43 8.63 31.43
N LEU A 23 4.05 7.45 31.28
CA LEU A 23 4.50 6.99 29.97
C LEU A 23 3.26 7.05 29.07
N ALA A 24 3.33 7.85 28.01
CA ALA A 24 2.28 7.83 27.00
C ALA A 24 2.25 6.40 26.42
N GLN A 25 1.21 5.66 26.77
CA GLN A 25 0.97 4.33 26.22
C GLN A 25 0.82 4.50 24.70
N GLN A 26 1.52 3.68 23.92
CA GLN A 26 1.27 3.62 22.48
C GLN A 26 -0.22 3.33 22.24
N PRO A 27 -0.86 3.94 21.22
CA PRO A 27 -2.24 3.66 20.91
C PRO A 27 -2.46 2.15 20.72
N ASP A 28 -3.51 1.62 21.33
CA ASP A 28 -3.92 0.23 21.14
C ASP A 28 -4.98 0.12 20.03
N TYR A 29 -5.41 -1.11 19.74
CA TYR A 29 -6.44 -1.36 18.74
C TYR A 29 -7.74 -0.57 18.99
N ASP A 30 -8.14 -0.40 20.26
CA ASP A 30 -9.38 0.30 20.58
C ASP A 30 -9.24 1.80 20.27
N ALA A 31 -8.06 2.39 20.49
CA ALA A 31 -7.76 3.77 20.09
C ALA A 31 -7.80 3.94 18.56
N VAL A 32 -7.19 3.02 17.79
CA VAL A 32 -7.26 3.04 16.32
C VAL A 32 -8.71 2.92 15.85
N LYS A 33 -9.44 1.92 16.36
CA LYS A 33 -10.83 1.68 16.02
C LYS A 33 -11.71 2.89 16.37
N ALA A 34 -11.51 3.51 17.53
CA ALA A 34 -12.28 4.67 17.95
C ALA A 34 -12.07 5.88 17.04
N LYS A 35 -10.89 6.01 16.41
CA LYS A 35 -10.60 7.09 15.46
C LYS A 35 -11.29 6.88 14.11
N PHE A 36 -11.26 5.65 13.58
CA PHE A 36 -11.61 5.40 12.17
C PHE A 36 -12.96 4.68 11.98
N ALA A 37 -13.36 3.78 12.87
CA ALA A 37 -14.58 3.01 12.66
C ALA A 37 -15.83 3.88 12.76
N GLY A 38 -16.79 3.65 11.86
CA GLY A 38 -18.02 4.44 11.77
C GLY A 38 -17.86 5.77 11.04
N THR A 39 -16.68 6.04 10.47
CA THR A 39 -16.45 7.14 9.53
C THR A 39 -16.58 6.66 8.09
N THR A 40 -16.62 7.61 7.17
CA THR A 40 -16.61 7.39 5.72
C THR A 40 -15.40 8.09 5.10
N LEU A 41 -15.08 7.78 3.85
CA LEU A 41 -13.99 8.48 3.13
C LEU A 41 -14.16 10.02 3.14
N ALA A 42 -15.39 10.52 3.14
CA ALA A 42 -15.67 11.96 3.15
C ALA A 42 -15.17 12.67 4.42
N ASP A 43 -14.96 11.95 5.51
CA ASP A 43 -14.42 12.49 6.76
C ASP A 43 -12.89 12.69 6.72
N TRP A 44 -12.23 12.14 5.69
CA TRP A 44 -10.77 12.05 5.58
C TRP A 44 -10.28 12.65 4.24
N PRO A 45 -10.31 13.99 4.09
CA PRO A 45 -10.06 14.66 2.81
C PRO A 45 -8.63 14.48 2.25
N ASP A 46 -7.67 14.08 3.09
CA ASP A 46 -6.29 13.81 2.68
C ASP A 46 -6.10 12.40 2.11
N TYR A 47 -7.11 11.54 2.22
CA TYR A 47 -7.12 10.19 1.68
C TYR A 47 -7.88 10.17 0.35
N VAL A 48 -7.27 9.56 -0.68
CA VAL A 48 -7.84 9.46 -2.02
C VAL A 48 -7.75 8.01 -2.47
N LYS A 49 -8.81 7.49 -3.11
CA LYS A 49 -8.80 6.14 -3.68
C LYS A 49 -7.56 5.94 -4.56
N ALA A 50 -6.67 5.06 -4.12
CA ALA A 50 -5.40 4.79 -4.77
C ALA A 50 -5.61 4.08 -6.10
N GLU A 51 -6.67 3.26 -6.17
CA GLU A 51 -7.11 2.57 -7.37
C GLU A 51 -8.63 2.70 -7.57
N PRO A 52 -9.12 2.60 -8.82
CA PRO A 52 -10.55 2.72 -9.12
C PRO A 52 -11.34 1.43 -8.84
N PHE A 53 -10.68 0.37 -8.35
CA PHE A 53 -11.27 -0.96 -8.21
C PHE A 53 -11.18 -1.48 -6.77
N CYS A 54 -12.01 -2.47 -6.47
CA CYS A 54 -12.04 -3.17 -5.20
C CYS A 54 -11.17 -4.43 -5.28
N ILE A 55 -10.32 -4.66 -4.29
CA ILE A 55 -9.43 -5.82 -4.21
C ILE A 55 -10.14 -6.97 -3.49
N ASP A 56 -10.37 -8.05 -4.23
CA ASP A 56 -10.99 -9.28 -3.75
C ASP A 56 -9.98 -10.43 -3.78
N ALA A 57 -10.04 -11.34 -2.80
CA ALA A 57 -9.11 -12.46 -2.72
C ALA A 57 -9.26 -13.45 -3.90
N SER A 58 -10.34 -13.40 -4.67
CA SER A 58 -10.45 -14.13 -5.95
C SER A 58 -9.38 -13.74 -6.96
N LEU A 59 -8.82 -12.53 -6.87
CA LEU A 59 -7.71 -12.08 -7.72
C LEU A 59 -6.44 -12.91 -7.51
N ILE A 60 -6.28 -13.50 -6.32
CA ILE A 60 -5.19 -14.43 -5.99
C ILE A 60 -5.66 -15.89 -5.91
N GLY A 61 -6.84 -16.19 -6.45
CA GLY A 61 -7.41 -17.54 -6.48
C GLY A 61 -7.89 -18.05 -5.12
N GLN A 62 -8.11 -17.17 -4.14
CA GLN A 62 -8.52 -17.52 -2.77
C GLN A 62 -9.80 -16.80 -2.33
N PRO A 63 -10.93 -16.93 -3.07
CA PRO A 63 -12.16 -16.18 -2.79
C PRO A 63 -12.73 -16.39 -1.38
N GLN A 64 -12.42 -17.52 -0.73
CA GLN A 64 -12.86 -17.80 0.63
C GLN A 64 -12.31 -16.84 1.69
N LEU A 65 -11.25 -16.09 1.36
CA LEU A 65 -10.66 -15.11 2.28
C LEU A 65 -11.43 -13.77 2.30
N GLY A 66 -12.37 -13.57 1.39
CA GLY A 66 -13.13 -12.32 1.26
C GLY A 66 -12.38 -11.26 0.46
N ALA A 67 -12.40 -10.03 0.94
CA ALA A 67 -11.83 -8.88 0.23
C ALA A 67 -11.01 -7.97 1.16
N MET A 68 -10.19 -7.11 0.54
CA MET A 68 -9.60 -5.95 1.20
C MET A 68 -10.52 -4.73 1.10
N GLY A 69 -11.33 -4.65 0.04
CA GLY A 69 -12.18 -3.48 -0.24
C GLY A 69 -11.49 -2.52 -1.23
N PHE A 70 -11.86 -1.24 -1.17
CA PHE A 70 -11.13 -0.19 -1.89
C PHE A 70 -10.08 0.43 -0.97
N HIS A 71 -8.88 0.68 -1.49
CA HIS A 71 -7.84 1.42 -0.76
C HIS A 71 -7.95 2.90 -1.08
N ALA A 72 -8.08 3.72 -0.04
CA ALA A 72 -7.85 5.15 -0.12
C ALA A 72 -6.56 5.48 0.62
N GLY A 73 -5.57 6.02 -0.09
CA GLY A 73 -4.24 6.29 0.44
C GLY A 73 -4.01 7.77 0.74
N ASN A 74 -3.20 8.06 1.75
CA ASN A 74 -2.63 9.37 1.99
C ASN A 74 -1.14 9.36 1.64
N MET A 75 -0.80 9.87 0.45
CA MET A 75 0.56 9.83 -0.08
C MET A 75 1.58 10.61 0.78
N ALA A 76 1.14 11.52 1.64
CA ALA A 76 2.04 12.24 2.54
C ALA A 76 2.60 11.35 3.67
N LEU A 77 1.95 10.22 3.95
CA LEU A 77 2.34 9.24 4.98
C LEU A 77 3.18 8.10 4.41
N PHE A 78 3.47 8.08 3.10
CA PHE A 78 4.28 7.03 2.48
C PHE A 78 5.76 7.27 2.78
N ASP A 79 6.14 7.06 4.03
CA ASP A 79 7.48 7.23 4.55
C ASP A 79 7.96 5.95 5.26
N LEU A 80 8.78 6.09 6.30
CA LEU A 80 9.35 4.96 7.05
C LEU A 80 8.88 4.96 8.51
N GLU A 81 8.02 5.90 8.90
CA GLU A 81 7.48 6.02 10.25
C GLU A 81 6.19 5.22 10.37
N VAL A 82 6.08 4.39 11.40
CA VAL A 82 4.85 3.65 11.70
C VAL A 82 4.14 4.35 12.86
N ASN A 83 3.00 4.96 12.58
CA ASN A 83 2.16 5.62 13.57
C ASN A 83 0.74 5.03 13.56
N ALA A 84 0.33 4.42 14.68
CA ALA A 84 -0.98 3.77 14.82
C ALA A 84 -2.20 4.69 14.58
N LEU A 85 -2.04 6.01 14.60
CA LEU A 85 -3.13 6.95 14.33
C LEU A 85 -3.01 7.61 12.96
N GLU A 86 -2.02 7.27 12.15
CA GLU A 86 -1.77 7.82 10.82
C GLU A 86 -1.47 6.67 9.84
N PRO A 87 -2.45 5.82 9.51
CA PRO A 87 -2.26 4.73 8.56
C PRO A 87 -2.08 5.27 7.13
N GLU A 88 -1.28 4.60 6.32
CA GLU A 88 -1.08 4.97 4.92
C GLU A 88 -2.36 4.80 4.10
N PHE A 89 -3.21 3.82 4.46
CA PHE A 89 -4.46 3.53 3.78
C PHE A 89 -5.66 3.37 4.71
N LEU A 90 -6.80 3.87 4.25
CA LEU A 90 -8.12 3.48 4.71
C LEU A 90 -8.66 2.36 3.80
N LEU A 91 -9.24 1.34 4.42
CA LEU A 91 -9.88 0.22 3.72
C LEU A 91 -11.39 0.44 3.72
N LEU A 92 -12.00 0.50 2.54
CA LEU A 92 -13.38 0.93 2.34
C LEU A 92 -14.26 -0.19 1.78
N ASP A 93 -15.52 -0.22 2.21
CA ASP A 93 -16.54 -1.05 1.57
C ASP A 93 -17.14 -0.39 0.31
N GLY A 94 -18.19 -1.00 -0.25
CA GLY A 94 -18.87 -0.51 -1.45
C GLY A 94 -19.58 0.84 -1.30
N ASP A 95 -19.84 1.27 -0.07
CA ASP A 95 -20.54 2.51 0.27
C ASP A 95 -19.58 3.57 0.83
N ASP A 96 -18.27 3.38 0.67
CA ASP A 96 -17.19 4.23 1.17
C ASP A 96 -17.12 4.33 2.71
N ASN A 97 -17.66 3.35 3.45
CA ASN A 97 -17.46 3.26 4.90
C ASN A 97 -16.07 2.71 5.20
N VAL A 98 -15.42 3.24 6.24
CA VAL A 98 -14.14 2.72 6.71
C VAL A 98 -14.36 1.42 7.49
N VAL A 99 -13.91 0.30 6.92
CA VAL A 99 -14.02 -1.05 7.50
C VAL A 99 -12.72 -1.57 8.11
N GLY A 100 -11.61 -0.91 7.81
CA GLY A 100 -10.29 -1.18 8.35
C GLY A 100 -9.29 -0.10 7.96
N VAL A 101 -8.05 -0.30 8.38
CA VAL A 101 -6.89 0.51 7.96
C VAL A 101 -5.74 -0.41 7.58
N GLU A 102 -4.85 0.08 6.74
CA GLU A 102 -3.61 -0.60 6.39
C GLU A 102 -2.43 0.34 6.59
N TYR A 103 -1.39 -0.21 7.21
CA TYR A 103 -0.09 0.43 7.33
C TYR A 103 0.84 -0.18 6.31
N MET A 104 1.67 0.64 5.66
CA MET A 104 2.60 0.18 4.64
C MET A 104 3.98 0.82 4.82
N VAL A 105 5.03 0.00 4.79
CA VAL A 105 6.42 0.46 4.78
C VAL A 105 7.14 -0.08 3.56
N VAL A 106 7.56 0.82 2.67
CA VAL A 106 8.13 0.47 1.35
C VAL A 106 9.60 0.05 1.37
N SER A 107 10.27 0.10 2.53
CA SER A 107 11.69 -0.28 2.67
C SER A 107 11.87 -1.43 3.64
N LYS A 108 12.50 -2.50 3.16
CA LYS A 108 12.92 -3.63 4.01
C LYS A 108 14.21 -3.39 4.78
N GLU A 109 14.90 -2.26 4.53
CA GLU A 109 16.20 -1.96 5.15
C GLU A 109 16.09 -1.71 6.66
N GLN A 110 14.93 -1.28 7.15
CA GLN A 110 14.70 -1.02 8.58
C GLN A 110 14.32 -2.28 9.39
N GLY A 111 14.26 -3.45 8.74
CA GLY A 111 13.72 -4.67 9.34
C GLY A 111 12.19 -4.67 9.38
N ARG A 112 11.60 -5.83 9.73
CA ARG A 112 10.14 -6.03 9.79
C ARG A 112 9.55 -5.22 10.97
N PRO A 113 8.68 -4.22 10.72
CA PRO A 113 8.05 -3.46 11.80
C PRO A 113 7.04 -4.28 12.59
N GLU A 114 6.68 -3.80 13.77
CA GLU A 114 5.61 -4.32 14.61
C GLU A 114 4.72 -3.16 15.08
N LEU A 115 3.41 -3.36 15.03
CA LEU A 115 2.42 -2.42 15.54
C LEU A 115 1.27 -3.20 16.17
N LEU A 116 0.71 -2.71 17.28
CA LEU A 116 -0.35 -3.39 18.03
C LEU A 116 0.00 -4.82 18.49
N GLY A 117 1.30 -5.12 18.63
CA GLY A 117 1.79 -6.47 18.95
C GLY A 117 1.76 -7.45 17.76
N GLN A 118 1.54 -6.95 16.54
CA GLN A 118 1.52 -7.74 15.31
C GLN A 118 2.66 -7.33 14.39
N PRO A 119 3.50 -8.29 13.95
CA PRO A 119 4.55 -8.01 12.98
C PRO A 119 3.96 -7.90 11.57
N PHE A 120 4.37 -6.90 10.80
CA PHE A 120 3.83 -6.61 9.46
C PHE A 120 4.12 -7.75 8.48
N GLU A 121 3.19 -8.15 7.62
CA GLU A 121 3.45 -9.17 6.61
C GLU A 121 4.32 -8.64 5.47
N GLU A 122 5.09 -9.54 4.87
CA GLU A 122 5.92 -9.22 3.71
C GLU A 122 5.10 -9.38 2.44
N SER A 123 5.04 -8.32 1.63
CA SER A 123 4.30 -8.31 0.38
C SER A 123 5.21 -8.10 -0.82
N ASP A 124 4.87 -8.82 -1.89
CA ASP A 124 5.53 -8.73 -3.18
C ASP A 124 5.19 -7.41 -3.89
N PRO A 125 5.96 -6.97 -4.90
CA PRO A 125 5.56 -5.83 -5.71
C PRO A 125 4.19 -6.02 -6.37
N HIS A 126 3.34 -5.00 -6.31
CA HIS A 126 2.06 -4.93 -7.03
C HIS A 126 2.02 -3.66 -7.92
N PRO A 127 2.69 -3.68 -9.10
CA PRO A 127 2.67 -2.55 -10.02
C PRO A 127 1.28 -2.36 -10.67
N PRO A 128 0.88 -1.11 -10.98
CA PRO A 128 1.66 0.12 -10.83
C PRO A 128 1.58 0.76 -9.43
N ALA A 129 0.72 0.27 -8.53
CA ALA A 129 0.45 0.91 -7.25
C ALA A 129 1.67 0.91 -6.32
N VAL A 130 2.28 -0.25 -6.10
CA VAL A 130 3.48 -0.41 -5.25
C VAL A 130 4.52 -1.25 -6.00
N PRO A 131 5.45 -0.64 -6.76
CA PRO A 131 6.36 -1.36 -7.65
C PRO A 131 7.56 -2.01 -6.93
N GLN A 132 7.62 -1.92 -5.61
CA GLN A 132 8.69 -2.50 -4.79
C GLN A 132 8.11 -3.44 -3.71
N PRO A 133 8.89 -4.43 -3.25
CA PRO A 133 8.50 -5.22 -2.09
C PRO A 133 8.37 -4.32 -0.86
N HIS A 134 7.40 -4.59 -0.01
CA HIS A 134 7.09 -3.76 1.16
C HIS A 134 6.60 -4.63 2.31
N TYR A 135 6.39 -4.00 3.46
CA TYR A 135 5.71 -4.59 4.60
C TYR A 135 4.34 -3.95 4.74
N ASP A 136 3.30 -4.74 4.99
CA ASP A 136 1.97 -4.23 5.29
C ASP A 136 1.38 -4.80 6.57
N LEU A 137 0.46 -4.06 7.19
CA LEU A 137 -0.34 -4.56 8.30
C LEU A 137 -1.77 -4.09 8.13
N HIS A 138 -2.67 -5.04 7.94
CA HIS A 138 -4.10 -4.82 7.90
C HIS A 138 -4.68 -4.82 9.31
N VAL A 139 -5.59 -3.90 9.62
CA VAL A 139 -6.31 -3.83 10.90
C VAL A 139 -7.80 -3.64 10.64
N TRP A 140 -8.58 -4.69 10.89
CA TRP A 140 -10.02 -4.72 10.60
C TRP A 140 -10.88 -4.30 11.80
N PHE A 141 -11.92 -3.51 11.52
CA PHE A 141 -12.91 -3.08 12.52
C PHE A 141 -14.20 -3.91 12.47
N VAL A 142 -14.38 -4.67 11.40
CA VAL A 142 -15.53 -5.52 11.09
C VAL A 142 -15.14 -7.00 11.04
N GLY A 143 -16.12 -7.89 11.16
CA GLY A 143 -15.91 -9.34 11.09
C GLY A 143 -15.45 -9.97 12.41
N ASP A 144 -14.89 -11.18 12.30
CA ASP A 144 -14.43 -11.97 13.44
C ASP A 144 -13.13 -11.38 14.02
N PRO A 145 -13.02 -11.16 15.35
CA PRO A 145 -11.75 -10.76 15.98
C PRO A 145 -10.54 -11.64 15.65
N ALA A 146 -10.75 -12.91 15.30
CA ALA A 146 -9.69 -13.83 14.90
C ALA A 146 -9.02 -13.46 13.56
N VAL A 147 -9.72 -12.72 12.68
CA VAL A 147 -9.17 -12.25 11.40
C VAL A 147 -8.73 -10.79 11.45
N ARG A 148 -8.66 -10.17 12.64
CA ARG A 148 -8.36 -8.74 12.84
C ARG A 148 -7.12 -8.24 12.10
N PHE A 149 -6.11 -9.09 11.96
CA PHE A 149 -4.85 -8.76 11.29
C PHE A 149 -4.58 -9.62 10.05
N ALA A 150 -5.59 -10.32 9.54
CA ALA A 150 -5.46 -11.08 8.30
C ALA A 150 -5.36 -10.12 7.10
N PRO A 151 -4.65 -10.47 6.02
CA PRO A 151 -4.55 -9.61 4.82
C PRO A 151 -5.89 -9.43 4.10
N PHE A 152 -6.83 -10.37 4.26
CA PHE A 152 -8.18 -10.29 3.71
C PHE A 152 -9.21 -10.57 4.80
N ASN A 153 -10.42 -10.02 4.66
CA ASN A 153 -11.50 -10.21 5.61
C ASN A 153 -12.74 -10.84 4.95
N PRO A 154 -13.19 -12.03 5.41
CA PRO A 154 -14.39 -12.70 4.88
C PRO A 154 -15.70 -11.92 5.06
N ALA A 155 -15.73 -10.92 5.95
CA ALA A 155 -16.89 -10.06 6.14
C ALA A 155 -16.95 -8.87 5.15
N VAL A 156 -15.87 -8.63 4.40
CA VAL A 156 -15.79 -7.57 3.39
C VAL A 156 -16.06 -8.19 2.02
N THR A 157 -16.83 -7.49 1.20
CA THR A 157 -17.19 -7.96 -0.16
C THR A 157 -17.04 -6.85 -1.17
N CYS A 158 -16.54 -7.18 -2.36
CA CYS A 158 -16.48 -6.25 -3.47
C CYS A 158 -17.81 -6.23 -4.25
N PRO A 159 -18.39 -5.04 -4.51
CA PRO A 159 -19.57 -4.93 -5.36
C PRO A 159 -19.34 -5.50 -6.77
N ALA A 160 -20.42 -5.97 -7.40
CA ALA A 160 -20.33 -6.51 -8.76
C ALA A 160 -19.84 -5.42 -9.74
N GLY A 161 -18.83 -5.76 -10.55
CA GLY A 161 -18.27 -4.85 -11.55
C GLY A 161 -17.28 -3.81 -11.02
N THR A 162 -16.89 -3.89 -9.74
CA THR A 162 -15.86 -3.00 -9.18
C THR A 162 -14.50 -3.66 -9.04
N MET A 163 -14.40 -4.98 -9.18
CA MET A 163 -13.11 -5.68 -9.23
C MET A 163 -12.37 -5.33 -10.53
N PRO A 164 -11.02 -5.36 -10.54
CA PRO A 164 -10.27 -5.12 -11.76
C PRO A 164 -10.68 -6.15 -12.82
N PRO A 165 -10.66 -5.78 -14.11
CA PRO A 165 -10.83 -6.77 -15.16
C PRO A 165 -9.73 -7.82 -14.98
N MET A 166 -10.11 -9.09 -14.82
CA MET A 166 -9.13 -10.18 -14.85
C MET A 166 -8.38 -10.05 -16.17
N GLU A 167 -7.12 -9.62 -16.12
CA GLU A 167 -6.23 -9.80 -17.24
C GLU A 167 -6.12 -11.31 -17.45
N MET A 168 -6.86 -11.80 -18.45
CA MET A 168 -6.67 -13.13 -18.99
C MET A 168 -5.16 -13.28 -19.22
N PRO A 169 -4.50 -14.34 -18.73
CA PRO A 169 -3.14 -14.63 -19.12
C PRO A 169 -3.13 -14.59 -20.63
N THR A 170 -2.34 -13.69 -21.22
CA THR A 170 -2.17 -13.65 -22.67
C THR A 170 -1.79 -15.06 -23.07
N THR A 171 -2.74 -15.75 -23.71
CA THR A 171 -2.48 -17.02 -24.35
C THR A 171 -1.25 -16.78 -25.20
N GLY A 172 -0.18 -17.54 -24.93
CA GLY A 172 1.03 -17.53 -25.73
C GLY A 172 0.64 -17.85 -27.16
N GLY A 173 0.43 -16.79 -27.95
CA GLY A 173 0.16 -16.86 -29.37
C GLY A 173 1.46 -17.20 -30.08
N GLU A 174 1.82 -18.48 -30.08
CA GLU A 174 2.77 -19.00 -31.04
C GLU A 174 2.05 -19.04 -32.40
N GLY A 175 2.14 -17.91 -33.09
CA GLY A 175 1.61 -17.72 -34.43
C GLY A 175 2.29 -18.65 -35.42
N THR A 176 1.56 -19.66 -35.89
CA THR A 176 1.83 -20.31 -37.18
C THR A 176 0.56 -20.38 -38.00
N ASN A 177 0.09 -19.23 -38.48
CA ASN A 177 -0.76 -19.17 -39.66
C ASN A 177 -0.32 -18.00 -40.54
N ARG A 178 0.69 -18.28 -41.38
CA ARG A 178 1.04 -17.42 -42.51
C ARG A 178 0.00 -17.67 -43.62
N PRO A 179 -0.76 -16.68 -44.09
CA PRO A 179 -1.43 -16.81 -45.36
C PRO A 179 -0.37 -16.75 -46.47
N LEU A 180 -0.32 -17.80 -47.30
CA LEU A 180 0.39 -17.79 -48.57
C LEU A 180 -0.25 -16.72 -49.47
N VAL A 181 0.42 -15.58 -49.62
CA VAL A 181 0.13 -14.64 -50.70
C VAL A 181 1.39 -14.49 -51.53
N SER A 182 1.37 -15.13 -52.71
CA SER A 182 2.23 -14.84 -53.85
C SER A 182 2.16 -13.34 -54.15
N GLY A 183 3.29 -12.66 -54.05
CA GLY A 183 3.42 -11.21 -54.25
C GLY A 183 4.80 -10.87 -54.76
N LEU A 184 4.96 -11.10 -56.06
CA LEU A 184 5.91 -10.56 -57.02
C LEU A 184 6.82 -9.39 -56.57
N LEU A 185 8.12 -9.56 -56.83
CA LEU A 185 9.22 -8.59 -56.90
C LEU A 185 8.83 -7.10 -57.02
N ALA A 186 9.39 -6.27 -56.13
CA ALA A 186 9.74 -4.89 -56.45
C ALA A 186 11.12 -4.55 -55.84
N LEU A 187 11.97 -3.98 -56.69
CA LEU A 187 13.41 -3.77 -56.49
C LEU A 187 13.75 -2.80 -55.35
N VAL A 188 14.73 -3.24 -54.55
CA VAL A 188 15.95 -2.54 -54.09
C VAL A 188 15.93 -1.01 -54.19
N GLY A 189 16.00 -0.38 -53.02
CA GLY A 189 16.28 1.04 -52.88
C GLY A 189 17.76 1.40 -53.01
N VAL A 190 17.95 2.71 -53.23
CA VAL A 190 19.08 3.54 -52.78
C VAL A 190 20.43 3.26 -53.44
N LEU A 191 20.81 4.11 -54.40
CA LEU A 191 22.20 4.33 -54.75
C LEU A 191 22.55 5.83 -54.73
N ALA A 192 23.33 6.19 -53.71
CA ALA A 192 24.39 7.17 -53.68
C ALA A 192 24.14 8.58 -54.25
N ILE A 193 23.88 9.52 -53.33
CA ILE A 193 24.44 10.87 -53.37
C ILE A 193 25.96 10.70 -53.27
N LEU A 194 26.73 11.23 -54.24
CA LEU A 194 28.09 11.80 -54.14
C LEU A 194 28.76 11.80 -55.52
N ALA A 195 28.81 12.96 -56.18
CA ALA A 195 29.95 13.46 -56.97
C ALA A 195 29.51 14.67 -57.80
N GLY A 196 29.51 15.85 -57.18
CA GLY A 196 29.81 17.06 -57.94
C GLY A 196 31.31 17.07 -58.23
N LEU A 197 31.70 17.12 -59.51
CA LEU A 197 32.95 17.72 -60.01
C LEU A 197 33.04 17.51 -61.53
N LYS A 198 33.14 18.62 -62.27
CA LYS A 198 33.83 18.78 -63.58
C LYS A 198 33.33 17.91 -64.76
N GLN A 199 33.14 18.39 -65.98
CA GLN A 199 33.66 19.56 -66.67
C GLN A 199 32.84 19.78 -67.95
N ARG A 200 32.64 21.04 -68.31
CA ARG A 200 32.12 21.47 -69.60
C ARG A 200 33.08 21.14 -70.75
N HIS A 201 32.48 20.94 -71.92
CA HIS A 201 33.01 21.10 -73.29
C HIS A 201 34.11 20.16 -73.80
N ARG A 202 33.77 19.35 -74.81
CA ARG A 202 34.34 19.39 -76.17
C ARG A 202 33.66 18.33 -77.06
N VAL A 203 32.87 18.77 -78.03
CA VAL A 203 32.73 18.07 -79.32
C VAL A 203 32.71 19.17 -80.39
N ALA A 204 33.61 19.01 -81.36
CA ALA A 204 33.70 19.79 -82.57
C ALA A 204 32.57 19.43 -83.55
#